data_AF-A0A383DVV6-F1
#
_entry.id   AF-A0A383DVV6-F1
#
_cell.length_a   1.000
_cell.length_b   1.000
_cell.length_c   1.000
_cell.angle_alpha   90.00
_cell.angle_beta   90.00
_cell.angle_gamma   90.00
#
_symmetry.space_group_name_H-M   'P 1'
#
loop_
_entity.id
_entity.type
_entity.pdbx_description
1 polymer ?
#
loop_
_entity_poly.entity_id
_entity_poly.type
_entity_poly.pdbx_seq_one_letter_code
_entity_poly.pdbx_strand_id
1 'polypeptide(L)' 'MGDNHYIRQTCRLCRSEDLVRVLKLTPTALCDAYTKVQKSAEVYPLNLYLCRDCGFVQIDCVV' A
#
# COMPACT_ATOMS: atom_id res chain seq x y z
N MET A 1 -13.41 10.74 -11.98
CA MET A 1 -13.35 9.70 -10.93
C MET A 1 -12.02 9.91 -10.25
N GLY A 2 -12.04 10.53 -9.08
CA GLY A 2 -10.81 10.90 -8.40
C GLY A 2 -10.25 9.67 -7.72
N ASP A 3 -9.04 9.29 -8.08
CA ASP A 3 -8.28 8.24 -7.41
C ASP A 3 -8.05 8.70 -5.97
N ASN A 4 -8.91 8.28 -5.03
CA ASN A 4 -8.78 8.67 -3.62
C ASN A 4 -7.74 7.80 -2.90
N HIS A 5 -6.65 7.45 -3.59
CA HIS A 5 -5.54 6.73 -3.02
C HIS A 5 -4.28 7.58 -3.08
N TYR A 6 -3.36 7.37 -2.13
CA TYR A 6 -2.05 8.03 -2.14
C TYR A 6 -0.96 7.10 -1.64
N ILE A 7 0.26 7.35 -2.11
CA ILE A 7 1.44 6.65 -1.59
C ILE A 7 1.97 7.44 -0.39
N ARG A 8 1.96 6.79 0.76
CA ARG A 8 2.48 7.37 1.99
C ARG A 8 4.01 7.29 1.99
N GLN A 9 4.65 8.43 2.23
CA GLN A 9 6.12 8.56 2.25
C GLN A 9 6.72 8.57 3.67
N THR A 10 5.90 8.43 4.72
CA THR A 10 6.35 8.48 6.11
C THR A 10 5.86 7.29 6.92
N CYS A 11 6.68 6.84 7.87
CA CYS A 11 6.35 5.74 8.76
C CYS A 11 5.08 6.05 9.57
N ARG A 12 4.09 5.16 9.51
CA ARG A 12 2.83 5.32 10.28
C ARG A 12 3.04 5.33 11.79
N LEU A 13 4.10 4.69 12.29
CA LEU A 13 4.35 4.57 13.73
C LEU A 13 5.16 5.74 14.29
N CYS A 14 6.32 6.06 13.70
CA CYS A 14 7.25 7.06 14.23
C CYS A 14 7.36 8.35 13.39
N ARG A 15 6.69 8.43 12.23
CA ARG A 15 6.75 9.54 11.25
C ARG A 15 8.09 9.76 10.55
N SER A 16 9.07 8.87 10.74
CA SER A 16 10.32 8.89 9.98
C SER A 16 10.07 8.76 8.46
N GLU A 17 10.90 9.42 7.67
CA GLU A 17 10.97 9.28 6.21
C GLU A 17 11.93 8.16 5.78
N ASP A 18 12.67 7.56 6.72
CA ASP A 18 13.63 6.49 6.43
C ASP A 18 12.95 5.13 6.24
N LEU A 19 12.34 4.98 5.07
CA LEU A 19 11.63 3.79 4.62
C LEU A 19 12.40 3.10 3.49
N VAL A 20 12.68 1.80 3.64
CA VAL A 20 13.27 0.96 2.59
C VAL A 20 12.24 -0.05 2.09
N ARG A 21 12.06 -0.13 0.76
CA ARG A 21 11.20 -1.16 0.16
C ARG A 21 11.87 -2.52 0.31
N VAL A 22 11.26 -3.41 1.09
CA VAL A 22 11.79 -4.75 1.38
C VAL A 22 11.12 -5.84 0.55
N LEU A 23 9.90 -5.59 0.07
CA LEU A 23 9.20 -6.51 -0.82
C LEU A 23 8.35 -5.75 -1.83
N LYS A 24 8.52 -6.07 -3.11
CA LYS A 24 7.68 -5.59 -4.20
C LYS A 24 6.64 -6.66 -4.53
N LEU A 25 5.39 -6.46 -4.11
CA LEU A 25 4.28 -7.32 -4.50
C LEU A 25 3.64 -6.82 -5.80
N THR A 26 2.97 -7.73 -6.51
CA THR A 26 2.16 -7.38 -7.68
C THR A 26 1.00 -6.48 -7.24
N PRO A 27 0.72 -5.36 -7.94
CA PRO A 27 -0.48 -4.58 -7.70
C PRO A 27 -1.73 -5.46 -7.74
N THR A 28 -2.57 -5.34 -6.71
CA THR A 28 -3.69 -6.26 -6.48
C THR A 28 -4.97 -5.47 -6.22
N ALA A 29 -6.10 -6.03 -6.61
CA ALA A 29 -7.41 -5.47 -6.30
C ALA A 29 -7.71 -5.51 -4.79
N LEU A 30 -8.68 -4.73 -4.33
CA LEU A 30 -9.10 -4.77 -2.93
C LEU A 30 -9.68 -6.15 -2.58
N CYS A 31 -9.17 -6.75 -1.49
CA CYS A 31 -9.52 -8.12 -1.08
C CYS A 31 -11.02 -8.30 -0.83
N ASP A 32 -11.69 -7.31 -0.25
CA ASP A 32 -13.11 -7.39 0.12
C ASP A 32 -14.06 -6.65 -0.83
N ALA A 33 -13.58 -6.26 -2.02
CA ALA A 33 -14.41 -5.65 -3.05
C ALA A 33 -15.13 -6.72 -3.91
N TYR A 34 -15.94 -7.56 -3.27
CA TYR A 34 -16.67 -8.65 -3.92
C TYR A 34 -17.63 -8.12 -5.00
N THR A 35 -17.75 -8.86 -6.10
CA THR A 35 -18.62 -8.52 -7.23
C THR A 35 -19.47 -9.71 -7.63
N LYS A 36 -20.74 -9.48 -8.00
CA LYS A 36 -21.65 -10.55 -8.44
C LYS A 36 -21.35 -11.04 -9.85
N VAL A 37 -20.69 -10.21 -10.65
CA VAL A 37 -20.35 -10.47 -12.05
C VAL A 37 -18.87 -10.22 -12.21
N GLN A 38 -18.18 -11.13 -12.88
CA GLN A 38 -16.76 -10.96 -13.20
C GLN A 38 -16.57 -9.68 -14.04
N LYS A 39 -15.82 -8.74 -13.48
CA LYS A 39 -15.44 -7.49 -14.14
C LYS A 39 -13.98 -7.20 -13.87
N SER A 40 -13.37 -6.31 -14.66
CA SER A 40 -12.08 -5.75 -14.33
C SER A 40 -12.18 -5.03 -12.98
N ALA A 41 -11.26 -5.35 -12.09
CA ALA A 41 -11.10 -4.66 -10.82
C ALA A 41 -9.97 -3.66 -10.95
N GLU A 42 -10.16 -2.49 -10.33
CA GLU A 42 -9.07 -1.54 -10.12
C GLU A 42 -8.02 -2.19 -9.20
N VAL A 43 -6.74 -1.96 -9.49
CA VAL A 43 -5.62 -2.55 -8.76
C VAL A 43 -4.78 -1.45 -8.13
N TYR A 44 -4.26 -1.72 -6.94
CA TYR A 44 -3.49 -0.75 -6.16
C TYR A 44 -2.09 -1.28 -5.87
N PRO A 45 -1.07 -0.41 -5.76
CA PRO A 45 0.24 -0.81 -5.28
C PRO A 45 0.17 -1.47 -3.90
N LEU A 46 0.96 -2.52 -3.68
CA LEU A 46 0.99 -3.28 -2.43
C LEU A 46 2.43 -3.53 -1.99
N ASN A 47 3.28 -2.51 -2.03
CA ASN A 47 4.68 -2.71 -1.65
C ASN A 47 4.83 -2.71 -0.13
N LEU A 48 5.73 -3.54 0.39
CA LEU A 48 6.11 -3.49 1.81
C LEU A 48 7.40 -2.69 2.00
N TYR A 49 7.33 -1.77 2.96
CA TYR A 49 8.43 -0.92 3.40
C TYR A 49 8.74 -1.16 4.86
N LEU A 50 10.02 -1.30 5.18
CA LEU A 50 10.56 -1.34 6.54
C LEU A 50 11.05 0.05 6.92
N CYS A 51 10.62 0.55 8.07
CA CYS A 51 11.20 1.74 8.67
C CYS A 51 12.52 1.40 9.38
N ARG A 52 13.62 2.04 8.99
CA ARG A 52 14.93 1.79 9.59
C ARG A 52 15.09 2.38 10.99
N ASP A 53 14.25 3.35 11.37
CA ASP A 53 14.31 3.98 12.69
C ASP A 53 13.56 3.20 13.78
N CYS A 54 12.41 2.59 13.46
CA CYS A 54 11.58 1.91 14.46
C CYS A 54 11.29 0.43 14.15
N GLY A 55 11.77 -0.09 13.02
CA GLY A 55 11.57 -1.49 12.62
C GLY A 55 10.14 -1.83 12.15
N PHE A 56 9.23 -0.86 12.07
CA PHE A 56 7.87 -1.10 11.64
C PHE A 56 7.78 -1.39 10.13
N VAL A 57 7.12 -2.49 9.77
CA VAL A 57 6.83 -2.84 8.37
C VAL A 57 5.43 -2.36 8.01
N GLN A 58 5.28 -1.70 6.86
CA GLN A 58 4.01 -1.14 6.40
C GLN A 58 3.81 -1.26 4.89
N ILE A 59 2.55 -1.19 4.46
CA ILE A 59 2.18 -0.99 3.04
C ILE A 59 2.27 0.51 2.70
N ASP A 60 2.72 0.80 1.48
CA ASP A 60 2.91 2.17 0.97
C ASP A 60 1.61 2.85 0.51
N CYS A 61 0.72 2.11 -0.14
CA CYS A 61 -0.54 2.63 -0.65
C CYS A 61 -1.62 2.74 0.44
N VAL A 62 -2.32 3.87 0.44
CA VAL A 62 -3.53 4.12 1.22
C VAL A 62 -4.65 4.35 0.22
N VAL A 63 -5.72 3.57 0.32
CA VAL A 63 -6.96 3.67 -0.48
C VAL A 63 -8.07 4.21 0.41
#